data_AF-A0A0Q9N7R7-F1
#
_entry.id   AF-A0A0Q9N7R7-F1
#
_cell.length_a   1.000
_cell.length_b   1.000
_cell.length_c   1.000
_cell.angle_alpha   90.00
_cell.angle_beta   90.00
_cell.angle_gamma   90.00
#
_symmetry.space_group_name_H-M   'P 1'
#
loop_
_entity.id
_entity.type
_entity.pdbx_description
1 polymer ?
#
loop_
_entity_poly.entity_id
_entity_poly.type
_entity_poly.pdbx_seq_one_letter_code
_entity_poly.pdbx_strand_id
1 'polypeptide(L)'
;MLKLIRKKRVREQVFLRKGSKRKLLKKPKRRFIPKRKRSFARVNRTSVPPVGAIILASNAEGTIEHVLEPLGRLPFREIIVIVHGSVDRTLDMVRSHSRAIIIHNPQRIEPEDARALAARISRSDFLLFIEGDKVVNADELLPCIQNVAFGIENGTLVRRHELAINEHHNSDV
;
A
#
# COMPACT_ATOMS: atom_id res chain seq x y z
N MET A 1 -66.82 4.37 44.86
CA MET A 1 -67.43 5.72 44.91
C MET A 1 -68.04 6.03 43.56
N LEU A 2 -69.32 6.41 43.55
CA LEU A 2 -70.20 6.66 42.40
C LEU A 2 -70.00 8.04 41.75
N LYS A 3 -70.25 8.09 40.42
CA LYS A 3 -71.07 9.07 39.62
C LYS A 3 -70.61 8.96 38.16
N LEU A 4 -71.25 8.27 37.21
CA LEU A 4 -72.59 8.38 36.60
C LEU A 4 -72.95 9.78 36.05
N ILE A 5 -73.14 9.84 34.71
CA ILE A 5 -74.18 10.53 33.87
C ILE A 5 -73.51 10.89 32.52
N ARG A 6 -73.73 10.25 31.36
CA ARG A 6 -74.91 9.92 30.52
C ARG A 6 -75.43 11.09 29.65
N LYS A 7 -75.14 11.08 28.34
CA LYS A 7 -76.05 11.33 27.17
C LYS A 7 -75.22 11.35 25.86
N LYS A 8 -75.22 10.30 25.04
CA LYS A 8 -76.16 9.92 23.94
C LYS A 8 -76.33 10.97 22.81
N ARG A 9 -75.69 10.64 21.67
CA ARG A 9 -76.08 10.76 20.24
C ARG A 9 -77.23 11.70 19.90
N VAL A 10 -77.11 12.38 18.74
CA VAL A 10 -77.99 12.17 17.55
C VAL A 10 -77.53 12.98 16.32
N ARG A 11 -77.59 12.28 15.16
CA ARG A 11 -77.77 12.65 13.74
C ARG A 11 -76.84 13.70 13.08
N GLU A 12 -76.01 13.36 12.08
CA GLU A 12 -76.24 12.81 10.71
C GLU A 12 -76.57 13.91 9.67
N GLN A 13 -75.93 13.79 8.50
CA GLN A 13 -76.21 14.44 7.21
C GLN A 13 -75.67 15.88 7.02
N VAL A 14 -75.15 16.36 5.87
CA VAL A 14 -75.02 15.84 4.50
C VAL A 14 -74.11 16.80 3.66
N PHE A 15 -73.50 16.26 2.59
CA PHE A 15 -72.99 16.89 1.35
C PHE A 15 -71.75 17.82 1.29
N LEU A 16 -70.69 17.25 0.72
CA LEU A 16 -69.94 17.67 -0.49
C LEU A 16 -69.76 19.18 -0.77
N ARG A 17 -68.49 19.65 -0.77
CA ARG A 17 -67.67 19.84 -1.99
C ARG A 17 -66.30 20.49 -1.71
N LYS A 18 -65.40 20.20 -2.66
CA LYS A 18 -64.12 20.84 -3.02
C LYS A 18 -62.88 20.38 -2.25
N GLY A 19 -62.01 19.76 -3.04
CA GLY A 19 -60.78 19.15 -2.60
C GLY A 19 -59.73 20.15 -2.16
N SER A 20 -58.84 19.65 -1.33
CA SER A 20 -57.44 20.03 -1.40
C SER A 20 -56.64 18.84 -0.91
N LYS A 21 -55.85 18.28 -1.83
CA LYS A 21 -54.95 17.16 -1.60
C LYS A 21 -54.07 17.52 -0.40
N ARG A 22 -54.20 16.78 0.70
CA ARG A 22 -53.27 16.83 1.84
C ARG A 22 -51.88 16.50 1.28
N LYS A 23 -51.03 17.52 1.16
CA LYS A 23 -49.60 17.35 0.86
C LYS A 23 -48.99 16.56 2.01
N LEU A 24 -48.78 15.26 1.79
CA LEU A 24 -47.82 14.47 2.54
C LEU A 24 -46.51 15.25 2.55
N LEU A 25 -46.13 15.75 3.72
CA LEU A 25 -44.82 16.35 3.98
C LEU A 25 -43.78 15.25 3.72
N LYS A 26 -43.24 15.24 2.49
CA LYS A 26 -42.16 14.36 2.09
C LYS A 26 -40.97 14.69 3.00
N LYS A 27 -40.51 13.69 3.77
CA LYS A 27 -39.27 13.77 4.57
C LYS A 27 -38.18 14.42 3.70
N PRO A 28 -37.37 15.35 4.24
CA PRO A 28 -36.35 16.01 3.46
C PRO A 28 -35.45 14.93 2.86
N LYS A 29 -35.35 14.90 1.52
CA LYS A 29 -34.37 14.07 0.83
C LYS A 29 -33.03 14.45 1.43
N ARG A 30 -32.38 13.51 2.12
CA ARG A 30 -30.98 13.65 2.53
C ARG A 30 -30.24 14.14 1.30
N ARG A 31 -29.78 15.39 1.33
CA ARG A 31 -28.96 15.96 0.28
C ARG A 31 -27.77 15.03 0.21
N PHE A 32 -27.64 14.29 -0.89
CA PHE A 32 -26.42 13.57 -1.17
C PHE A 32 -25.36 14.66 -1.33
N ILE A 33 -24.64 14.95 -0.26
CA ILE A 33 -23.43 15.74 -0.33
C ILE A 33 -22.44 14.76 -0.95
N PRO A 34 -22.06 14.89 -2.24
CA PRO A 34 -20.98 14.08 -2.75
C PRO A 34 -19.81 14.33 -1.81
N LYS A 35 -19.27 13.26 -1.20
CA LYS A 35 -17.99 13.35 -0.50
C LYS A 35 -17.08 14.08 -1.46
N ARG A 36 -16.65 15.30 -1.10
CA ARG A 36 -15.75 16.12 -1.92
C ARG A 36 -14.75 15.16 -2.53
N LYS A 37 -14.81 14.93 -3.86
CA LYS A 37 -13.65 14.41 -4.58
C LYS A 37 -12.55 15.34 -4.11
N ARG A 38 -11.59 14.81 -3.34
CA ARG A 38 -10.48 15.61 -2.83
C ARG A 38 -10.04 16.43 -4.03
N SER A 39 -10.30 17.74 -3.97
CA SER A 39 -9.84 18.65 -4.98
C SER A 39 -8.37 18.32 -5.07
N PHE A 40 -7.92 17.89 -6.23
CA PHE A 40 -6.51 17.76 -6.54
C PHE A 40 -5.95 19.18 -6.43
N ALA A 41 -5.77 19.64 -5.19
CA ALA A 41 -4.96 20.78 -4.84
C ALA A 41 -3.66 20.47 -5.55
N ARG A 42 -3.38 21.29 -6.56
CA ARG A 42 -2.27 21.21 -7.50
C ARG A 42 -1.05 20.61 -6.80
N VAL A 43 -0.92 19.28 -6.85
CA VAL A 43 0.27 18.62 -6.32
C VAL A 43 1.35 19.08 -7.26
N ASN A 44 2.34 19.80 -6.76
CA ASN A 44 3.60 19.94 -7.49
C ASN A 44 4.11 18.52 -7.71
N ARG A 45 3.78 17.92 -8.87
CA ARG A 45 4.21 16.58 -9.29
C ARG A 45 5.70 16.57 -9.70
N THR A 46 6.51 17.40 -9.06
CA THR A 46 7.94 17.54 -9.34
C THR A 46 8.80 16.64 -8.45
N SER A 47 8.23 15.99 -7.43
CA SER A 47 8.95 14.99 -6.64
C SER A 47 8.72 13.60 -7.25
N VAL A 48 9.79 13.00 -7.78
CA VAL A 48 9.83 11.56 -8.07
C VAL A 48 9.43 10.81 -6.79
N PRO A 49 8.47 9.87 -6.83
CA PRO A 49 8.10 9.09 -5.65
C PRO A 49 9.32 8.41 -5.04
N PRO A 50 9.43 8.33 -3.69
CA PRO A 50 10.57 7.68 -3.06
C PRO A 50 10.67 6.21 -3.46
N VAL A 51 11.84 5.81 -3.94
CA VAL A 51 12.18 4.42 -4.30
C VAL A 51 13.12 3.85 -3.24
N GLY A 52 12.85 2.64 -2.78
CA GLY A 52 13.75 1.84 -1.94
C GLY A 52 14.33 0.68 -2.74
N ALA A 53 15.59 0.33 -2.48
CA ALA A 53 16.22 -0.85 -3.07
C ALA A 53 16.12 -2.03 -2.10
N ILE A 54 15.70 -3.18 -2.59
CA ILE A 54 15.63 -4.45 -1.87
C ILE A 54 16.61 -5.41 -2.52
N ILE A 55 17.61 -5.88 -1.79
CA ILE A 55 18.61 -6.82 -2.27
C ILE A 55 18.35 -8.18 -1.61
N LEU A 56 18.10 -9.21 -2.42
CA LEU A 56 18.01 -10.59 -1.95
C LEU A 56 19.39 -11.24 -2.08
N ALA A 57 20.01 -11.59 -0.95
CA ALA A 57 21.38 -12.09 -0.94
C ALA A 57 21.42 -13.49 -0.32
N SER A 58 21.90 -14.46 -1.11
CA SER A 58 22.14 -15.84 -0.69
C SER A 58 23.44 -16.32 -1.31
N ASN A 59 24.45 -16.59 -0.48
CA ASN A 59 25.77 -17.03 -0.93
C ASN A 59 26.42 -16.07 -1.98
N ALA A 60 26.42 -14.78 -1.65
CA ALA A 60 26.83 -13.68 -2.51
C ALA A 60 28.14 -13.02 -2.03
N GLU A 61 28.99 -13.70 -1.25
CA GLU A 61 30.21 -13.08 -0.68
C GLU A 61 31.13 -12.43 -1.74
N GLY A 62 31.18 -12.98 -2.95
CA GLY A 62 32.01 -12.49 -4.06
C GLY A 62 31.39 -11.36 -4.90
N THR A 63 30.10 -11.07 -4.73
CA THR A 63 29.36 -10.11 -5.59
C THR A 63 28.72 -8.99 -4.80
N ILE A 64 28.41 -9.20 -3.53
CA ILE A 64 27.56 -8.30 -2.75
C ILE A 64 28.16 -6.90 -2.57
N GLU A 65 29.50 -6.79 -2.48
CA GLU A 65 30.18 -5.49 -2.44
C GLU A 65 29.97 -4.71 -3.74
N HIS A 66 30.15 -5.38 -4.88
CA HIS A 66 29.95 -4.82 -6.22
C HIS A 66 28.48 -4.47 -6.52
N VAL A 67 27.53 -5.06 -5.79
CA VAL A 67 26.12 -4.66 -5.82
C VAL A 67 25.85 -3.46 -4.92
N LEU A 68 26.40 -3.45 -3.69
CA LEU A 68 26.14 -2.40 -2.71
C LEU A 68 26.80 -1.06 -3.07
N GLU A 69 28.01 -1.07 -3.62
CA GLU A 69 28.75 0.15 -3.91
C GLU A 69 28.03 1.07 -4.92
N PRO A 70 27.56 0.59 -6.10
CA PRO A 70 26.81 1.41 -7.04
C PRO A 70 25.46 1.88 -6.45
N LEU A 71 24.77 1.03 -5.69
CA LEU A 71 23.48 1.37 -5.08
C LEU A 71 23.61 2.48 -4.04
N GLY A 72 24.71 2.52 -3.29
CA GLY A 72 25.00 3.58 -2.32
C GLY A 72 25.17 4.97 -2.95
N ARG A 73 25.40 5.06 -4.26
CA ARG A 73 25.56 6.32 -5.01
C ARG A 73 24.25 6.81 -5.64
N LEU A 74 23.22 5.96 -5.67
CA LEU A 74 21.92 6.26 -6.27
C LEU A 74 20.97 6.89 -5.23
N PRO A 75 20.00 7.71 -5.67
CA PRO A 75 19.12 8.47 -4.77
C PRO A 75 17.98 7.62 -4.19
N PHE A 76 18.31 6.43 -3.67
CA PHE A 76 17.34 5.61 -2.95
C PHE A 76 17.01 6.24 -1.60
N ARG A 77 15.74 6.15 -1.20
CA ARG A 77 15.30 6.56 0.13
C ARG A 77 15.89 5.66 1.21
N GLU A 78 16.01 4.37 0.91
CA GLU A 78 16.58 3.35 1.77
C GLU A 78 17.07 2.17 0.94
N ILE A 79 18.04 1.45 1.49
CA ILE A 79 18.51 0.17 0.97
C ILE A 79 18.24 -0.87 2.05
N ILE A 80 17.56 -1.95 1.69
CA ILE A 80 17.27 -3.08 2.56
C ILE A 80 17.94 -4.31 1.95
N VAL A 81 18.78 -4.99 2.72
CA VAL A 81 19.41 -6.25 2.31
C VAL A 81 18.79 -7.37 3.11
N ILE A 82 18.19 -8.33 2.42
CA ILE A 82 17.65 -9.55 2.99
C ILE A 82 18.67 -10.66 2.72
N VAL A 83 19.51 -10.94 3.72
CA VAL A 83 20.43 -12.08 3.69
C VAL A 83 19.65 -13.31 4.13
N HIS A 84 19.47 -14.27 3.23
CA HIS A 84 18.68 -15.47 3.50
C HIS A 84 19.41 -16.75 3.11
N GLY A 85 19.30 -17.81 3.91
CA GLY A 85 19.84 -19.13 3.57
C GLY A 85 21.35 -19.16 3.26
N SER A 86 22.09 -18.15 3.69
CA SER A 86 23.52 -18.03 3.38
C SER A 86 24.37 -18.86 4.34
N VAL A 87 25.36 -19.55 3.80
CA VAL A 87 26.33 -20.36 4.57
C VAL A 87 27.76 -19.84 4.46
N ASP A 88 27.95 -18.76 3.69
CA ASP A 88 29.22 -18.10 3.43
C ASP A 88 29.33 -16.77 4.22
N ARG A 89 30.28 -15.90 3.84
CA ARG A 89 30.50 -14.63 4.54
C ARG A 89 29.58 -13.49 4.09
N THR A 90 28.50 -13.77 3.33
CA THR A 90 27.60 -12.74 2.80
C THR A 90 27.11 -11.76 3.88
N LEU A 91 26.67 -12.27 5.04
CA LEU A 91 26.18 -11.41 6.13
C LEU A 91 27.25 -10.46 6.65
N ASP A 92 28.46 -10.96 6.84
CA ASP A 92 29.58 -10.16 7.35
C ASP A 92 30.04 -9.12 6.33
N MET A 93 30.01 -9.48 5.05
CA MET A 93 30.29 -8.55 3.94
C MET A 93 29.26 -7.41 3.91
N VAL A 94 27.96 -7.71 3.99
CA VAL A 94 26.90 -6.68 3.99
C VAL A 94 27.05 -5.72 5.18
N ARG A 95 27.36 -6.25 6.37
CA ARG A 95 27.57 -5.46 7.60
C ARG A 95 28.77 -4.53 7.48
N SER A 96 29.82 -4.96 6.81
CA SER A 96 31.08 -4.22 6.70
C SER A 96 31.02 -3.13 5.63
N HIS A 97 30.24 -3.34 4.56
CA HIS A 97 30.27 -2.49 3.35
C HIS A 97 29.01 -1.63 3.16
N SER A 98 28.03 -1.66 4.07
CA SER A 98 26.81 -0.86 3.91
C SER A 98 26.25 -0.29 5.20
N ARG A 99 25.54 0.82 5.06
CA ARG A 99 24.61 1.36 6.08
C ARG A 99 23.17 0.88 5.85
N ALA A 100 23.00 -0.20 5.09
CA ALA A 100 21.69 -0.73 4.74
C ALA A 100 20.95 -1.24 5.98
N ILE A 101 19.63 -1.32 5.87
CA ILE A 101 18.82 -2.08 6.81
C ILE A 101 19.05 -3.56 6.49
N ILE A 102 19.59 -4.32 7.44
CA ILE A 102 19.90 -5.73 7.23
C ILE A 102 18.83 -6.59 7.90
N ILE A 103 18.19 -7.44 7.11
CA ILE A 103 17.40 -8.57 7.60
C ILE A 103 18.22 -9.82 7.36
N HIS A 104 18.34 -10.67 8.39
CA HIS A 104 19.01 -11.95 8.28
C HIS A 104 18.04 -13.09 8.63
N ASN A 105 17.90 -14.05 7.72
CA ASN A 105 17.19 -15.29 7.95
C ASN A 105 18.11 -16.50 7.66
N PRO A 106 18.36 -17.40 8.62
CA PRO A 106 19.17 -18.59 8.36
C PRO A 106 18.57 -19.54 7.30
N GLN A 107 17.25 -19.46 7.07
CA GLN A 107 16.55 -20.26 6.07
C GLN A 107 16.39 -19.50 4.75
N ARG A 108 16.26 -20.23 3.64
CA ARG A 108 15.93 -19.65 2.34
C ARG A 108 14.55 -19.00 2.41
N ILE A 109 14.44 -17.82 1.79
CA ILE A 109 13.18 -17.10 1.65
C ILE A 109 12.76 -17.18 0.18
N GLU A 110 11.49 -17.46 -0.06
CA GLU A 110 10.92 -17.40 -1.41
C GLU A 110 10.74 -15.95 -1.87
N PRO A 111 10.87 -15.64 -3.17
CA PRO A 111 10.78 -14.27 -3.67
C PRO A 111 9.51 -13.53 -3.25
N GLU A 112 8.36 -14.21 -3.21
CA GLU A 112 7.07 -13.65 -2.79
C GLU A 112 7.06 -13.26 -1.31
N ASP A 113 7.62 -14.09 -0.45
CA ASP A 113 7.75 -13.82 0.99
C ASP A 113 8.69 -12.64 1.23
N ALA A 114 9.80 -12.57 0.49
CA ALA A 114 10.70 -11.44 0.53
C ALA A 114 10.02 -10.14 0.09
N ARG A 115 9.18 -10.19 -0.96
CA ARG A 115 8.38 -9.04 -1.42
C ARG A 115 7.39 -8.57 -0.36
N ALA A 116 6.66 -9.49 0.26
CA ALA A 116 5.72 -9.17 1.34
C ALA A 116 6.44 -8.55 2.54
N LEU A 117 7.55 -9.15 2.97
CA LEU A 117 8.38 -8.65 4.06
C LEU A 117 8.89 -7.24 3.77
N ALA A 118 9.48 -7.01 2.60
CA ALA A 118 9.97 -5.71 2.17
C ALA A 118 8.85 -4.66 2.13
N ALA A 119 7.66 -5.04 1.67
CA ALA A 119 6.52 -4.12 1.61
C ALA A 119 6.01 -3.68 2.98
N ARG A 120 6.13 -4.56 3.98
CA ARG A 120 5.76 -4.28 5.36
C ARG A 120 6.73 -3.35 6.07
N ILE A 121 8.04 -3.51 5.82
CA ILE A 121 9.06 -2.74 6.55
C ILE A 121 9.51 -1.47 5.85
N SER A 122 9.40 -1.40 4.52
CA SER A 122 9.87 -0.26 3.75
C SER A 122 8.98 0.97 3.94
N ARG A 123 9.61 2.14 3.97
CA ARG A 123 8.97 3.45 4.00
C ARG A 123 8.89 4.11 2.62
N SER A 124 9.27 3.39 1.57
CA SER A 124 9.29 3.87 0.18
C SER A 124 7.96 3.60 -0.51
N ASP A 125 7.64 4.37 -1.54
CA ASP A 125 6.39 4.18 -2.30
C ASP A 125 6.56 3.08 -3.35
N PHE A 126 7.78 2.94 -3.88
CA PHE A 126 8.19 1.92 -4.84
C PHE A 126 9.38 1.15 -4.30
N LEU A 127 9.41 -0.15 -4.60
CA LEU A 127 10.48 -1.06 -4.23
C LEU A 127 11.11 -1.63 -5.49
N LEU A 128 12.42 -1.50 -5.62
CA LEU A 128 13.22 -2.12 -6.66
C LEU A 128 13.88 -3.38 -6.07
N PHE A 129 13.50 -4.55 -6.56
CA PHE A 129 14.11 -5.82 -6.16
C PHE A 129 15.32 -6.13 -7.03
N ILE A 130 16.44 -6.49 -6.39
CA ILE A 130 17.73 -6.77 -7.00
C ILE A 130 18.26 -8.10 -6.43
N GLU A 131 18.77 -8.96 -7.31
CA GLU A 131 19.46 -10.19 -6.89
C GLU A 131 20.91 -9.87 -6.49
N GLY A 132 21.34 -10.34 -5.32
CA GLY A 132 22.66 -10.04 -4.76
C GLY A 132 23.82 -10.81 -5.40
N ASP A 133 23.53 -11.85 -6.19
CA ASP A 133 24.50 -12.69 -6.90
C ASP A 133 24.86 -12.15 -8.29
N LYS A 134 24.22 -11.06 -8.73
CA LYS A 134 24.44 -10.43 -10.04
C LYS A 134 24.90 -8.99 -9.85
N VAL A 135 26.08 -8.67 -10.38
CA VAL A 135 26.58 -7.30 -10.40
C VAL A 135 25.63 -6.43 -11.23
N VAL A 136 25.27 -5.26 -10.69
CA VAL A 136 24.38 -4.32 -11.35
C VAL A 136 25.07 -2.97 -11.54
N ASN A 137 24.97 -2.40 -12.74
CA ASN A 137 25.54 -1.09 -13.03
C ASN A 137 24.59 0.03 -12.60
N ALA A 138 25.13 1.09 -11.99
CA ALA A 138 24.32 2.25 -11.58
C ALA A 138 23.58 2.90 -12.76
N ASP A 139 24.20 2.92 -13.95
CA ASP A 139 23.62 3.49 -15.17
C ASP A 139 22.41 2.70 -15.67
N GLU A 140 22.31 1.41 -15.35
CA GLU A 140 21.14 0.57 -15.67
C GLU A 140 19.97 0.83 -14.71
N LEU A 141 20.27 1.22 -13.47
CA LEU A 141 19.25 1.43 -12.42
C LEU A 141 18.72 2.85 -12.36
N LEU A 142 19.52 3.84 -12.75
CA LEU A 142 19.11 5.25 -12.70
C LEU A 142 17.83 5.52 -13.51
N PRO A 143 17.63 4.95 -14.72
CA PRO A 143 16.37 5.06 -15.46
C PRO A 143 15.18 4.46 -14.71
N CYS A 144 15.33 3.37 -13.94
CA CYS A 144 14.24 2.79 -13.14
C CYS A 144 13.75 3.74 -12.07
N ILE A 145 14.68 4.44 -11.42
CA ILE A 145 14.38 5.38 -10.34
C ILE A 145 13.69 6.62 -10.90
N GLN A 146 14.18 7.14 -12.04
CA GLN A 146 13.67 8.36 -12.65
C GLN A 146 12.35 8.14 -13.39
N ASN A 147 12.23 7.00 -14.08
CA ASN A 147 11.06 6.59 -14.84
C ASN A 147 10.48 5.36 -14.17
N VAL A 148 9.51 5.59 -13.28
CA VAL A 148 8.71 4.59 -12.55
C VAL A 148 7.89 3.66 -13.51
N ALA A 149 8.26 3.56 -14.78
CA ALA A 149 7.50 3.00 -15.88
C ALA A 149 8.22 1.91 -16.68
N PHE A 150 9.49 1.59 -16.41
CA PHE A 150 10.20 0.58 -17.21
C PHE A 150 10.42 -0.70 -16.40
N GLY A 151 9.78 -1.78 -16.85
CA GLY A 151 10.14 -3.15 -16.45
C GLY A 151 11.52 -3.47 -17.01
N ILE A 152 12.41 -3.97 -16.16
CA ILE A 152 13.82 -4.16 -16.48
C ILE A 152 14.23 -5.61 -16.17
N GLU A 153 15.01 -6.20 -17.08
CA GLU A 153 15.82 -7.40 -16.84
C GLU A 153 16.88 -7.07 -15.78
N ASN A 154 16.87 -7.78 -14.64
CA ASN A 154 17.72 -7.61 -13.43
C ASN A 154 17.17 -6.72 -12.31
N GLY A 155 15.93 -6.25 -12.40
CA GLY A 155 15.23 -5.78 -11.21
C GLY A 155 13.75 -5.51 -11.41
N THR A 156 12.92 -5.94 -10.45
CA THR A 156 11.47 -5.71 -10.53
C THR A 156 11.11 -4.47 -9.71
N LEU A 157 10.61 -3.42 -10.35
CA LEU A 157 10.04 -2.26 -9.67
C LEU A 157 8.55 -2.51 -9.40
N VAL A 158 8.14 -2.48 -8.13
CA VAL A 158 6.76 -2.72 -7.73
C VAL A 158 6.27 -1.60 -6.80
N ARG A 159 5.00 -1.21 -6.90
CA ARG A 159 4.41 -0.35 -5.87
C ARG A 159 4.30 -1.11 -4.57
N ARG A 160 4.79 -0.51 -3.48
CA ARG A 160 4.75 -1.13 -2.16
C ARG A 160 3.34 -1.57 -1.75
N HIS A 161 2.33 -0.75 -2.05
CA HIS A 161 0.95 -1.08 -1.69
C HIS A 161 0.39 -2.29 -2.45
N GLU A 162 0.88 -2.61 -3.66
CA GLU A 162 0.42 -3.79 -4.43
C GLU A 162 0.90 -5.10 -3.80
N LEU A 163 2.05 -5.08 -3.14
CA LEU A 163 2.58 -6.24 -2.41
C LEU A 163 1.88 -6.48 -1.07
N ALA A 164 1.35 -5.42 -0.44
CA ALA A 164 0.67 -5.51 0.85
C ALA A 164 -0.76 -6.08 0.78
N ILE A 165 -1.35 -6.19 -0.42
CA ILE A 165 -2.76 -6.62 -0.60
C ILE A 165 -2.90 -8.15 -0.65
N ASN A 166 -1.78 -8.89 -0.77
CA ASN A 166 -1.79 -10.34 -0.98
C ASN A 166 -1.68 -11.16 0.31
N GLU A 167 -1.68 -10.55 1.50
CA GLU A 167 -1.62 -11.27 2.79
C GLU A 167 -2.95 -11.93 3.22
N HIS A 168 -3.96 -12.06 2.34
CA HIS A 168 -5.27 -12.58 2.73
C HIS A 168 -5.50 -14.09 2.60
N HIS A 169 -4.51 -14.91 2.24
CA HIS A 169 -4.64 -16.37 2.26
C HIS A 169 -3.31 -17.04 2.62
N ASN A 170 -2.93 -17.04 3.91
CA ASN A 170 -2.47 -18.27 4.57
C ASN A 170 -2.31 -18.05 6.08
N SER A 171 -3.42 -18.10 6.80
CA SER A 171 -3.42 -18.35 8.24
C SER A 171 -4.69 -19.11 8.57
N ASP A 172 -4.77 -20.35 8.08
CA ASP A 172 -5.60 -21.42 8.63
C ASP A 172 -5.13 -22.75 8.01
N VAL A 173 -4.83 -23.72 8.90
CA VAL A 173 -4.43 -25.13 8.72
C VAL A 173 -2.93 -25.43 8.65
#